data_AF-A0A4Q9LNI2-F1
#
_entry.id   AF-A0A4Q9LNI2-F1
#
_cell.length_a   1.000
_cell.length_b   1.000
_cell.length_c   1.000
_cell.angle_alpha   90.00
_cell.angle_beta   90.00
_cell.angle_gamma   90.00
#
_symmetry.space_group_name_H-M   'P 1'
#
loop_
_entity.id
_entity.type
_entity.pdbx_description
1 polymer ?
#
loop_
_entity_poly.entity_id
_entity_poly.type
_entity_poly.pdbx_seq_one_letter_code
_entity_poly.pdbx_strand_id
1 'polypeptide(L)'
;MSENKTDKYKETAAAKAAEAEQKVHGTVEKVEKSSYGKKIPTSFEKVKFINIIKANAWINFIATIPIYIFIVEDTNKASKFKYVTKFLKYLFLFGGLIPVVLDVIAVYLKMPFLFKFIILSKTIKAVLIILSMLVIAFGALYVRFLAYFYMMMVILLDFLFVYYIALLFKRIDSEEYDNEGEKIVRDQPKEENKTEQKTEV
;
A
#
# COMPACT_ATOMS: atom_id res chain seq x y z
N MET A 1 -8.41 19.31 29.23
CA MET A 1 -9.63 18.57 28.82
C MET A 1 -9.61 18.08 27.36
N SER A 2 -8.53 18.28 26.58
CA SER A 2 -8.41 17.80 25.19
C SER A 2 -7.63 16.47 25.01
N GLU A 3 -6.78 16.08 25.95
CA GLU A 3 -6.02 14.80 25.90
C GLU A 3 -6.97 13.59 25.86
N ASN A 4 -7.96 13.57 26.75
CA ASN A 4 -8.87 12.43 26.93
C ASN A 4 -9.78 12.14 25.71
N LYS A 5 -10.03 13.13 24.83
CA LYS A 5 -10.75 12.88 23.56
C LYS A 5 -9.82 12.28 22.50
N THR A 6 -8.58 12.75 22.43
CA THR A 6 -7.60 12.35 21.42
C THR A 6 -7.20 10.89 21.61
N ASP A 7 -7.01 10.46 22.86
CA ASP A 7 -6.69 9.07 23.18
C ASP A 7 -7.85 8.12 22.88
N LYS A 8 -9.09 8.54 23.18
CA LYS A 8 -10.29 7.77 22.82
C LYS A 8 -10.44 7.57 21.31
N TYR A 9 -10.14 8.60 20.51
CA TYR A 9 -10.16 8.48 19.04
C TYR A 9 -9.05 7.57 18.50
N LYS A 10 -7.84 7.63 19.09
CA LYS A 10 -6.73 6.72 18.73
C LYS A 10 -7.08 5.27 19.06
N GLU A 11 -7.64 5.03 20.24
CA GLU A 11 -8.02 3.69 20.71
C GLU A 11 -9.17 3.11 19.86
N THR A 12 -10.17 3.92 19.51
CA THR A 12 -11.28 3.51 18.63
C THR A 12 -10.78 3.21 17.20
N ALA A 13 -9.84 4.00 16.69
CA ALA A 13 -9.23 3.75 15.38
C ALA A 13 -8.35 2.50 15.39
N ALA A 14 -7.62 2.25 16.49
CA ALA A 14 -6.80 1.06 16.66
C ALA A 14 -7.66 -0.21 16.69
N ALA A 15 -8.77 -0.20 17.43
CA ALA A 15 -9.73 -1.30 17.52
C ALA A 15 -10.38 -1.62 16.17
N LYS A 16 -10.86 -0.60 15.43
CA LYS A 16 -11.44 -0.78 14.09
C LYS A 16 -10.44 -1.34 13.08
N ALA A 17 -9.17 -0.93 13.18
CA ALA A 17 -8.11 -1.48 12.33
C ALA A 17 -7.81 -2.95 12.66
N ALA A 18 -7.78 -3.34 13.93
CA ALA A 18 -7.60 -4.73 14.34
C ALA A 18 -8.78 -5.62 13.90
N GLU A 19 -10.01 -5.12 14.02
CA GLU A 19 -11.22 -5.80 13.53
C GLU A 19 -11.18 -5.98 12.01
N ALA A 20 -10.74 -4.95 11.27
CA ALA A 20 -10.56 -5.04 9.82
C ALA A 20 -9.48 -6.06 9.44
N GLU A 21 -8.35 -6.12 10.15
CA GLU A 21 -7.30 -7.12 9.92
C GLU A 21 -7.80 -8.54 10.18
N GLN A 22 -8.51 -8.78 11.29
CA GLN A 22 -9.12 -10.09 11.57
C GLN A 22 -10.12 -10.49 10.48
N LYS A 23 -10.93 -9.54 10.01
CA LYS A 23 -11.92 -9.78 8.95
C LYS A 23 -11.24 -10.06 7.61
N VAL A 24 -10.13 -9.39 7.30
CA VAL A 24 -9.31 -9.65 6.13
C VAL A 24 -8.67 -11.03 6.21
N HIS A 25 -8.03 -11.40 7.33
CA HIS A 25 -7.46 -12.74 7.51
C HIS A 25 -8.53 -13.85 7.39
N GLY A 26 -9.68 -13.67 8.04
CA GLY A 26 -10.78 -14.61 7.92
C GLY A 26 -11.36 -14.69 6.50
N THR A 27 -11.28 -13.61 5.72
CA THR A 27 -11.67 -13.63 4.30
C THR A 27 -10.62 -14.31 3.43
N VAL A 28 -9.33 -14.09 3.70
CA VAL A 28 -8.21 -14.73 3.00
C VAL A 28 -8.26 -16.24 3.21
N GLU A 29 -8.45 -16.72 4.44
CA GLU A 29 -8.60 -18.16 4.70
C GLU A 29 -9.81 -18.77 3.99
N LYS A 30 -10.94 -18.05 3.94
CA LYS A 30 -12.13 -18.49 3.20
C LYS A 30 -11.85 -18.57 1.71
N VAL A 31 -11.08 -17.63 1.17
CA VAL A 31 -10.68 -17.61 -0.25
C VAL A 31 -9.70 -18.74 -0.54
N GLU A 32 -8.66 -18.95 0.29
CA GLU A 32 -7.71 -20.06 0.16
C GLU A 32 -8.43 -21.43 0.19
N LYS A 33 -9.39 -21.61 1.10
CA LYS A 33 -10.19 -22.85 1.23
C LYS A 33 -11.23 -23.02 0.12
N SER A 34 -11.51 -21.98 -0.68
CA SER A 34 -12.49 -22.02 -1.77
C SER A 34 -12.04 -22.85 -2.97
N SER A 35 -12.97 -23.25 -3.84
CA SER A 35 -12.67 -23.96 -5.10
C SER A 35 -11.71 -23.19 -6.02
N TYR A 36 -11.68 -21.86 -5.92
CA TYR A 36 -10.78 -21.01 -6.70
C TYR A 36 -9.42 -20.87 -6.01
N GLY A 37 -9.41 -20.71 -4.68
CA GLY A 37 -8.16 -20.62 -3.91
C GLY A 37 -7.33 -21.90 -3.91
N LYS A 38 -7.96 -23.08 -3.97
CA LYS A 38 -7.21 -24.35 -4.14
C LYS A 38 -6.50 -24.48 -5.49
N LYS A 39 -6.90 -23.69 -6.51
CA LYS A 39 -6.29 -23.70 -7.86
C LYS A 39 -5.25 -22.61 -8.06
N ILE A 40 -5.23 -21.59 -7.20
CA ILE A 40 -4.28 -20.49 -7.24
C ILE A 40 -3.27 -20.77 -6.11
N PRO A 41 -1.95 -20.75 -6.34
CA PRO A 41 -0.97 -21.00 -5.28
C PRO A 41 -0.91 -19.78 -4.35
N THR A 42 -1.94 -19.61 -3.51
CA THR A 42 -2.08 -18.53 -2.55
C THR A 42 -1.68 -18.98 -1.14
N SER A 43 -0.71 -19.88 -0.96
CA SER A 43 -0.25 -20.18 0.41
C SER A 43 0.45 -18.95 0.99
N PHE A 44 -0.28 -18.12 1.73
CA PHE A 44 0.26 -16.89 2.33
C PHE A 44 1.11 -17.17 3.58
N GLU A 45 1.13 -18.41 4.09
CA GLU A 45 1.84 -18.82 5.31
C GLU A 45 3.34 -18.49 5.35
N LYS A 46 3.99 -18.25 4.21
CA LYS A 46 5.42 -17.91 4.13
C LYS A 46 5.71 -16.49 3.61
N VAL A 47 4.68 -15.73 3.25
CA VAL A 47 4.89 -14.39 2.70
C VAL A 47 4.85 -13.37 3.83
N LYS A 48 6.03 -12.89 4.20
CA LYS A 48 6.14 -11.81 5.21
C LYS A 48 5.38 -10.57 4.78
N PHE A 49 4.74 -9.90 5.74
CA PHE A 49 3.97 -8.69 5.52
C PHE A 49 4.78 -7.60 4.80
N ILE A 50 6.03 -7.38 5.22
CA ILE A 50 6.94 -6.42 4.59
C ILE A 50 7.21 -6.72 3.11
N ASN A 51 7.17 -7.99 2.69
CA ASN A 51 7.40 -8.37 1.29
C ASN A 51 6.22 -7.99 0.40
N ILE A 52 4.99 -8.04 0.94
CA ILE A 52 3.78 -7.58 0.25
C ILE A 52 3.90 -6.07 -0.02
N ILE A 53 4.38 -5.30 0.95
CA ILE A 53 4.56 -3.86 0.85
C ILE A 53 5.65 -3.50 -0.17
N LYS A 54 6.80 -4.19 -0.10
CA LYS A 54 7.89 -4.03 -1.08
C LYS A 54 7.41 -4.35 -2.50
N ALA A 55 6.71 -5.45 -2.69
CA ALA A 55 6.15 -5.82 -3.98
C ALA A 55 5.17 -4.76 -4.49
N ASN A 56 4.32 -4.22 -3.62
CA ASN A 56 3.38 -3.16 -3.98
C ASN A 56 4.10 -1.85 -4.37
N ALA A 57 5.18 -1.47 -3.69
CA ALA A 57 6.02 -0.33 -4.08
C ALA A 57 6.60 -0.53 -5.49
N TRP A 58 7.13 -1.72 -5.78
CA TRP A 58 7.67 -2.05 -7.11
C TRP A 58 6.61 -2.08 -8.21
N ILE A 59 5.43 -2.66 -7.93
CA ILE A 59 4.31 -2.65 -8.86
C ILE A 59 3.87 -1.21 -9.15
N ASN A 60 3.76 -0.36 -8.12
CA ASN A 60 3.44 1.06 -8.29
C ASN A 60 4.47 1.80 -9.15
N PHE A 61 5.76 1.50 -8.99
CA PHE A 61 6.81 2.07 -9.83
C PHE A 61 6.61 1.70 -11.30
N ILE A 62 6.54 0.40 -11.59
CA ILE A 62 6.41 -0.12 -12.96
C ILE A 62 5.11 0.40 -13.59
N ALA A 63 4.01 0.41 -12.83
CA ALA A 63 2.70 0.84 -13.33
C ALA A 63 2.64 2.35 -13.66
N THR A 64 3.53 3.17 -13.09
CA THR A 64 3.59 4.61 -13.37
C THR A 64 4.25 4.91 -14.73
N ILE A 65 5.13 4.01 -15.22
CA ILE A 65 5.90 4.21 -16.46
C ILE A 65 4.97 4.33 -17.70
N PRO A 66 3.98 3.44 -17.92
CA PRO A 66 3.08 3.58 -19.07
C PRO A 66 2.29 4.88 -19.10
N ILE A 67 1.92 5.45 -17.95
CA ILE A 67 1.22 6.74 -17.90
C ILE A 67 2.12 7.85 -18.44
N TYR A 68 3.40 7.86 -18.05
CA TYR A 68 4.37 8.80 -18.59
C TYR A 68 4.52 8.66 -20.10
N ILE A 69 4.59 7.42 -20.61
CA ILE A 69 4.67 7.15 -22.05
C ILE A 69 3.44 7.70 -22.78
N PHE A 70 2.23 7.53 -22.24
CA PHE A 70 1.02 8.10 -22.83
C PHE A 70 1.07 9.63 -22.95
N ILE A 71 1.58 10.31 -21.92
CA ILE A 71 1.72 11.78 -21.92
C ILE A 71 2.77 12.21 -22.97
N VAL A 72 3.90 11.50 -23.06
CA VAL A 72 4.97 11.79 -24.05
C VAL A 72 4.47 11.62 -25.47
N GLU A 73 3.77 10.52 -25.75
CA GLU A 73 3.21 10.21 -27.06
C GLU A 73 2.20 11.27 -27.52
N ASP A 74 1.31 11.71 -26.63
CA ASP A 74 0.35 12.78 -26.95
C ASP A 74 1.04 14.14 -27.15
N THR A 75 2.11 14.42 -26.41
CA THR A 75 2.91 15.66 -26.57
C THR A 75 3.59 15.73 -27.94
N ASN A 76 3.98 14.59 -28.50
CA ASN A 76 4.62 14.50 -29.82
C ASN A 76 3.63 14.62 -30.98
N LYS A 77 2.34 14.43 -30.73
CA LYS A 77 1.27 14.64 -31.72
C LYS A 77 0.96 16.13 -31.87
N ALA A 78 0.40 16.50 -33.02
CA ALA A 78 -0.17 17.83 -33.25
C ALA A 78 -1.49 17.97 -32.46
N SER A 79 -1.40 17.97 -31.14
CA SER A 79 -2.51 18.09 -30.21
C SER A 79 -2.92 19.54 -30.04
N LYS A 80 -4.23 19.79 -29.94
CA LYS A 80 -4.82 21.11 -29.61
C LYS A 80 -4.32 21.64 -28.26
N PHE A 81 -3.83 20.75 -27.39
CA PHE A 81 -3.36 21.04 -26.04
C PHE A 81 -1.85 20.87 -25.88
N LYS A 82 -1.06 20.98 -26.95
CA LYS A 82 0.40 20.73 -26.98
C LYS A 82 1.19 21.38 -25.83
N TYR A 83 0.84 22.60 -25.41
CA TYR A 83 1.52 23.28 -24.30
C TYR A 83 1.14 22.69 -22.93
N VAL A 84 -0.13 22.31 -22.75
CA VAL A 84 -0.63 21.68 -21.53
C VAL A 84 -0.03 20.27 -21.38
N THR A 85 0.02 19.49 -22.45
CA THR A 85 0.63 18.15 -22.44
C THR A 85 2.14 18.22 -22.21
N LYS A 86 2.83 19.21 -22.80
CA LYS A 86 4.25 19.47 -22.52
C LYS A 86 4.49 19.85 -21.05
N PHE A 87 3.61 20.66 -20.45
CA PHE A 87 3.69 21.00 -19.02
C PHE A 87 3.43 19.77 -18.13
N LEU A 88 2.36 19.02 -18.42
CA LEU A 88 2.03 17.77 -17.72
C LEU A 88 3.17 16.75 -17.81
N LYS A 89 3.88 16.65 -18.94
CA LYS A 89 5.04 15.76 -19.08
C LYS A 89 6.10 16.04 -18.01
N TYR A 90 6.48 17.30 -17.81
CA TYR A 90 7.48 17.65 -16.80
C TYR A 90 6.91 17.50 -15.39
N LEU A 91 5.66 17.90 -15.17
CA LEU A 91 5.03 17.76 -13.86
C LEU A 91 4.89 16.29 -13.45
N PHE A 92 4.61 15.40 -14.40
CA PHE A 92 4.49 13.96 -14.16
C PHE A 92 5.86 13.28 -14.03
N LEU A 93 6.91 13.79 -14.68
CA LEU A 93 8.26 13.28 -14.49
C LEU A 93 8.68 13.45 -13.02
N PHE A 94 8.51 14.64 -12.45
CA PHE A 94 8.86 14.88 -11.05
C PHE A 94 7.78 14.35 -10.11
N GLY A 95 6.52 14.70 -10.35
CA GLY A 95 5.37 14.32 -9.51
C GLY A 95 4.97 12.85 -9.59
N GLY A 96 5.47 12.09 -10.57
CA GLY A 96 5.29 10.65 -10.69
C GLY A 96 6.48 9.84 -10.17
N LEU A 97 7.71 10.35 -10.32
CA LEU A 97 8.93 9.65 -9.91
C LEU A 97 9.33 9.91 -8.44
N ILE A 98 9.15 11.14 -7.94
CA ILE A 98 9.42 11.50 -6.54
C ILE A 98 8.58 10.65 -5.57
N PRO A 99 7.26 10.45 -5.75
CA PRO A 99 6.48 9.58 -4.87
C PRO A 99 7.04 8.16 -4.80
N VAL A 100 7.53 7.61 -5.92
CA VAL A 100 8.09 6.26 -5.92
C VAL A 100 9.38 6.19 -5.11
N VAL A 101 10.26 7.18 -5.27
CA VAL A 101 11.50 7.25 -4.47
C VAL A 101 11.15 7.35 -2.98
N LEU A 102 10.16 8.17 -2.65
CA LEU A 102 9.66 8.28 -1.27
C LEU A 102 9.08 6.96 -0.75
N ASP A 103 8.32 6.21 -1.57
CA ASP A 103 7.77 4.91 -1.21
C ASP A 103 8.88 3.91 -0.86
N VAL A 104 9.91 3.83 -1.71
CA VAL A 104 11.06 2.94 -1.49
C VAL A 104 11.80 3.33 -0.21
N ILE A 105 12.10 4.62 -0.02
CA ILE A 105 12.77 5.10 1.19
C ILE A 105 11.94 4.78 2.43
N ALA A 106 10.64 5.04 2.41
CA ALA A 106 9.75 4.82 3.54
C ALA A 106 9.65 3.34 3.94
N VAL A 107 9.60 2.44 2.94
CA VAL A 107 9.52 0.98 3.17
C VAL A 107 10.83 0.41 3.69
N TYR A 108 11.96 0.79 3.08
CA TYR A 108 13.26 0.21 3.41
C TYR A 108 13.87 0.82 4.68
N LEU A 109 13.71 2.14 4.89
CA LEU A 109 14.21 2.82 6.08
C LEU A 109 13.20 2.83 7.25
N LYS A 110 11.97 2.35 7.03
CA LYS A 110 10.93 2.24 8.05
C LYS A 110 10.70 3.57 8.79
N MET A 111 10.56 4.65 8.03
CA MET A 111 10.49 6.02 8.54
C MET A 111 9.04 6.53 8.63
N PRO A 112 8.35 6.38 9.78
CA PRO A 112 6.94 6.73 9.91
C PRO A 112 6.65 8.23 9.71
N PHE A 113 7.61 9.11 9.98
CA PHE A 113 7.45 10.55 9.74
C PHE A 113 7.22 10.90 8.26
N LEU A 114 7.67 10.05 7.32
CA LEU A 114 7.46 10.23 5.89
C LEU A 114 6.01 9.99 5.47
N PHE A 115 5.18 9.37 6.31
CA PHE A 115 3.81 8.98 5.95
C PHE A 115 2.95 10.15 5.45
N LYS A 116 3.05 11.33 6.08
CA LYS A 116 2.33 12.54 5.63
C LYS A 116 2.76 12.97 4.22
N PHE A 117 4.05 12.88 3.92
CA PHE A 117 4.60 13.20 2.61
C PHE A 117 4.20 12.16 1.55
N ILE A 118 4.09 10.89 1.93
CA ILE A 118 3.56 9.83 1.06
C ILE A 118 2.12 10.15 0.68
N ILE A 119 1.23 10.41 1.65
CA ILE A 119 -0.17 10.76 1.36
C ILE A 119 -0.26 11.97 0.42
N LEU A 120 0.48 13.03 0.73
CA LEU A 120 0.47 14.25 -0.09
C LEU A 120 0.95 13.96 -1.51
N SER A 121 2.07 13.26 -1.67
CA SER A 121 2.64 12.95 -2.98
C SER A 121 1.75 12.02 -3.82
N LYS A 122 1.10 11.03 -3.18
CA LYS A 122 0.11 10.14 -3.83
C LYS A 122 -1.14 10.90 -4.27
N THR A 123 -1.59 11.86 -3.46
CA THR A 123 -2.72 12.73 -3.82
C THR A 123 -2.38 13.60 -5.03
N ILE A 124 -1.20 14.23 -5.04
CA ILE A 124 -0.73 15.03 -6.18
C ILE A 124 -0.62 14.16 -7.45
N LYS A 125 -0.03 12.97 -7.33
CA LYS A 125 0.06 12.01 -8.44
C LYS A 125 -1.32 11.62 -8.97
N ALA A 126 -2.28 11.30 -8.11
CA ALA A 126 -3.64 10.96 -8.50
C ALA A 126 -4.33 12.12 -9.25
N VAL A 127 -4.20 13.35 -8.77
CA VAL A 127 -4.70 14.55 -9.46
C VAL A 127 -4.06 14.68 -10.85
N LEU A 128 -2.75 14.46 -10.96
CA LEU A 128 -2.05 14.51 -12.24
C LEU A 128 -2.51 13.45 -13.23
N ILE A 129 -2.77 12.23 -12.75
CA ILE A 129 -3.32 11.15 -13.56
C ILE A 129 -4.71 11.57 -14.07
N ILE A 130 -5.58 12.09 -13.22
CA ILE A 130 -6.93 12.55 -13.60
C ILE A 130 -6.85 13.68 -14.63
N LEU A 131 -5.99 14.68 -14.41
CA LEU A 131 -5.77 15.75 -15.38
C LEU A 131 -5.26 15.21 -16.73
N SER A 132 -4.39 14.20 -16.70
CA SER A 132 -3.88 13.56 -17.91
C SER A 132 -4.99 12.85 -18.69
N MET A 133 -5.96 12.22 -18.02
CA MET A 133 -7.11 11.62 -18.70
C MET A 133 -7.93 12.65 -19.49
N LEU A 134 -8.06 13.88 -18.99
CA LEU A 134 -8.84 14.94 -19.65
C LEU A 134 -8.16 15.49 -20.91
N VAL A 135 -6.82 15.41 -20.97
CA VAL A 135 -6.04 16.05 -22.02
C VAL A 135 -5.56 15.06 -23.08
N ILE A 136 -5.24 13.81 -22.70
CA ILE A 136 -4.74 12.79 -23.64
C ILE A 136 -5.86 12.32 -24.56
N ALA A 137 -5.64 12.47 -25.86
CA ALA A 137 -6.59 12.08 -26.89
C ALA A 137 -6.14 10.78 -27.58
N PHE A 138 -6.68 9.65 -27.12
CA PHE A 138 -6.52 8.38 -27.85
C PHE A 138 -7.43 8.35 -29.08
N GLY A 139 -6.89 7.86 -30.20
CA GLY A 139 -7.59 7.83 -31.49
C GLY A 139 -8.82 6.93 -31.51
N ALA A 140 -8.68 5.69 -31.05
CA ALA A 140 -9.79 4.73 -30.98
C ALA A 140 -10.47 4.72 -29.60
N LEU A 141 -11.80 4.62 -29.57
CA LEU A 141 -12.60 4.68 -28.34
C LEU A 141 -12.27 3.54 -27.36
N TYR A 142 -12.09 2.31 -27.85
CA TYR A 142 -11.74 1.17 -27.00
C TYR A 142 -10.35 1.34 -26.35
N VAL A 143 -9.37 1.89 -27.09
CA VAL A 143 -8.03 2.21 -26.57
C VAL A 143 -8.12 3.27 -25.48
N ARG A 144 -8.98 4.29 -25.68
CA ARG A 144 -9.25 5.33 -24.68
C ARG A 144 -9.79 4.73 -23.38
N PHE A 145 -10.79 3.86 -23.48
CA PHE A 145 -11.39 3.21 -22.32
C PHE A 145 -10.38 2.35 -21.56
N LEU A 146 -9.61 1.51 -22.26
CA LEU A 146 -8.55 0.69 -21.67
C LEU A 146 -7.48 1.54 -20.98
N ALA A 147 -7.06 2.65 -21.60
CA ALA A 147 -6.06 3.54 -21.01
C ALA A 147 -6.58 4.23 -19.74
N TYR A 148 -7.83 4.71 -19.74
CA TYR A 148 -8.43 5.32 -18.54
C TYR A 148 -8.64 4.30 -17.43
N PHE A 149 -9.10 3.10 -17.77
CA PHE A 149 -9.21 1.99 -16.81
C PHE A 149 -7.85 1.66 -16.19
N TYR A 150 -6.79 1.56 -17.01
CA TYR A 150 -5.43 1.36 -16.54
C TYR A 150 -4.98 2.47 -15.59
N MET A 151 -5.16 3.74 -15.97
CA MET A 151 -4.78 4.88 -15.14
C MET A 151 -5.55 4.90 -13.81
N MET A 152 -6.83 4.52 -13.80
CA MET A 152 -7.61 4.36 -12.56
C MET A 152 -7.09 3.21 -11.69
N MET A 153 -6.64 2.11 -12.29
CA MET A 153 -6.00 1.00 -11.55
C MET A 153 -4.70 1.44 -10.88
N VAL A 154 -3.93 2.35 -11.49
CA VAL A 154 -2.73 2.93 -10.84
C VAL A 154 -3.10 3.76 -9.61
N ILE A 155 -4.17 4.55 -9.68
CA ILE A 155 -4.67 5.29 -8.50
C ILE A 155 -5.11 4.31 -7.39
N LEU A 156 -5.76 3.20 -7.76
CA LEU A 156 -6.15 2.16 -6.80
C LEU A 156 -4.93 1.52 -6.14
N LEU A 157 -3.87 1.22 -6.90
CA LEU A 157 -2.61 0.70 -6.39
C LEU A 157 -1.93 1.70 -5.43
N ASP A 158 -2.02 3.00 -5.70
CA ASP A 158 -1.55 4.05 -4.81
C ASP A 158 -2.30 4.02 -3.46
N PHE A 159 -3.63 3.85 -3.48
CA PHE A 159 -4.43 3.69 -2.26
C PHE A 159 -4.08 2.42 -1.48
N LEU A 160 -3.91 1.28 -2.17
CA LEU A 160 -3.48 0.04 -1.53
C LEU A 160 -2.13 0.23 -0.84
N PHE A 161 -1.18 0.89 -1.51
CA PHE A 161 0.13 1.16 -0.91
C PHE A 161 0.02 2.02 0.35
N VAL A 162 -0.74 3.12 0.30
CA VAL A 162 -0.98 3.99 1.47
C VAL A 162 -1.61 3.20 2.63
N TYR A 163 -2.56 2.31 2.33
CA TYR A 163 -3.18 1.46 3.35
C TYR A 163 -2.16 0.53 4.02
N TYR A 164 -1.38 -0.21 3.23
CA TYR A 164 -0.43 -1.17 3.78
C TYR A 164 0.76 -0.52 4.50
N ILE A 165 1.25 0.63 4.02
CA ILE A 165 2.33 1.35 4.72
C ILE A 165 1.84 1.95 6.03
N ALA A 166 0.58 2.40 6.11
CA ALA A 166 -0.03 2.86 7.36
C ALA A 166 -0.10 1.74 8.40
N LEU A 167 -0.50 0.53 7.96
CA LEU A 167 -0.51 -0.65 8.81
C LEU A 167 0.89 -1.01 9.29
N LEU A 168 1.90 -0.98 8.41
CA LEU A 168 3.29 -1.25 8.80
C LEU A 168 3.76 -0.29 9.88
N PHE A 169 3.57 1.02 9.70
CA PHE A 169 4.01 2.00 10.69
C PHE A 169 3.25 1.86 12.01
N LYS A 170 1.96 1.55 11.97
CA LYS A 170 1.18 1.26 13.19
C LYS A 170 1.72 0.02 13.92
N ARG A 171 2.09 -1.03 13.19
CA ARG A 171 2.65 -2.25 13.77
C ARG A 171 4.04 -2.01 14.35
N ILE A 172 4.91 -1.28 13.66
CA ILE A 172 6.25 -0.93 14.17
C ILE A 172 6.19 -0.10 15.45
N ASP A 173 5.20 0.79 15.59
CA ASP A 173 4.98 1.57 16.82
C ASP A 173 4.36 0.75 17.97
N SER A 174 3.96 -0.51 17.73
CA SER A 174 3.32 -1.38 18.73
C SER A 174 4.31 -2.40 19.30
N GLU A 175 4.30 -2.58 20.63
CA GLU A 175 5.12 -3.58 21.32
C GLU A 175 4.74 -5.05 21.01
N GLU A 176 3.63 -5.25 20.30
CA GLU A 176 3.11 -6.56 19.92
C GLU A 176 3.71 -7.09 18.61
N TYR A 177 4.37 -6.23 17.82
CA TYR A 177 4.88 -6.56 16.49
C TYR A 177 6.36 -6.22 16.37
N ASP A 178 7.06 -6.96 15.52
CA ASP A 178 8.46 -6.71 15.20
C ASP A 178 8.61 -5.57 14.17
N ASN A 179 9.86 -5.21 13.87
CA ASN A 179 10.17 -4.17 12.90
C ASN A 179 9.81 -4.55 11.44
N GLU A 180 9.33 -5.76 11.17
CA GLU A 180 8.84 -6.20 9.85
C GLU A 180 7.30 -6.24 9.79
N GLY A 181 6.63 -5.91 10.91
CA GLY A 181 5.18 -5.93 11.04
C GLY A 181 4.62 -7.33 11.28
N GLU A 182 5.45 -8.29 11.71
CA GLU A 182 5.04 -9.62 12.14
C GLU A 182 4.76 -9.63 13.65
N LYS A 183 3.79 -10.42 14.10
CA LYS A 183 3.43 -10.48 15.53
C LYS A 183 4.56 -11.16 16.31
N ILE A 184 5.03 -10.52 17.38
CA ILE A 184 6.02 -11.13 18.28
C ILE A 184 5.32 -12.23 19.06
N VAL A 185 5.62 -13.50 18.73
CA VAL A 185 5.25 -14.64 19.55
C VAL A 185 6.15 -14.60 20.78
N ARG A 186 5.70 -13.94 21.85
CA ARG A 186 6.34 -14.06 23.16
C ARG A 186 5.99 -15.45 23.67
N ASP A 187 6.96 -16.36 23.64
CA ASP A 187 6.84 -17.65 24.31
C ASP A 187 6.33 -17.40 25.74
N GLN A 188 5.15 -17.92 26.06
CA GLN A 188 4.69 -17.95 27.44
C GLN A 188 5.78 -18.65 28.26
N PRO A 189 6.13 -18.16 29.46
CA PRO A 189 7.07 -18.88 30.30
C PRO A 189 6.49 -20.29 30.51
N LYS A 190 7.26 -21.31 30.09
CA LYS A 190 7.00 -22.69 30.48
C LYS A 190 6.85 -22.67 31.99
N GLU A 191 5.65 -22.96 32.49
CA GLU A 191 5.47 -23.27 33.90
C GLU A 191 6.49 -24.35 34.23
N GLU A 192 7.47 -23.98 35.05
CA GLU A 192 8.36 -24.93 35.70
C GLU A 192 7.46 -25.97 36.37
N ASN A 193 7.56 -27.22 35.92
CA ASN A 193 7.13 -28.37 36.71
C ASN A 193 7.87 -28.34 38.05
N LYS A 194 7.28 -27.65 39.02
CA LYS A 194 7.52 -27.84 40.44
C LYS A 194 6.38 -28.70 40.97
N THR A 195 6.74 -29.59 41.89
CA THR A 195 5.93 -30.63 42.57
C THR A 195 5.75 -31.87 41.67
N GLU A 196 6.38 -33.02 41.93
CA GLU A 196 6.59 -33.68 43.22
C GLU A 196 7.94 -34.42 43.31
N GLN A 197 8.86 -33.88 44.11
CA GLN A 197 9.69 -34.70 44.99
C GLN A 197 9.00 -34.71 46.35
N LYS A 198 8.33 -35.81 46.69
CA LYS A 198 8.09 -36.23 48.07
C LYS A 198 8.39 -37.73 48.18
N THR A 199 9.63 -37.97 48.63
CA THR A 199 10.01 -38.83 49.75
C THR A 199 9.36 -40.21 49.89
N GLU A 200 10.22 -41.23 49.77
CA GLU A 200 10.33 -42.48 50.54
C GLU A 200 9.17 -42.86 51.48
N VAL A 201 8.63 -44.07 51.26
CA VAL A 201 8.64 -45.19 52.24
C VAL A 201 8.88 -46.50 51.50
#